data_AF-A0A8D8DL11-F1
#
_entry.id   AF-A0A8D8DL11-F1
#
_cell.length_a   1.000
_cell.length_b   1.000
_cell.length_c   1.000
_cell.angle_alpha   90.00
_cell.angle_beta   90.00
_cell.angle_gamma   90.00
#
_symmetry.space_group_name_H-M   'P 1'
#
loop_
_entity.id
_entity.type
_entity.pdbx_description
1 polymer ?
#
loop_
_entity_poly.entity_id
_entity_poly.type
_entity_poly.pdbx_seq_one_letter_code
_entity_poly.pdbx_strand_id
1 'polypeptide(L)'
;AATNQWKKIRLDRMIVEHFLRLGYYDTAERLAVRSGIRDLTNLDIFQVTREVERDLANRSTAKCIVWCNDNKSKLKKINSNIEFQLRVQEFVELIREDKRLMAVKHAQKFFPSFEHEQLKEIRQCMALLAFPVNTEIEPYKSLFDPQRWNDLVLHFRLENYRLFQLPAQSVLSVAVQAGISALKTPQCYSSNSKNMNCPVCQKNINEIADHLPFSHCAQSRLICRITGKPLNEHNLPMMLPNGQIFGQQAIDQMRRENDIVVCPKTNDTFRSPKIEKVFVM
;
A
#
# COMPACT_ATOMS: atom_id res chain seq x y z
N ALA A 1 26.54 -7.14 16.33
CA ALA A 1 26.25 -5.69 16.36
C ALA A 1 25.98 -5.12 14.95
N ALA A 2 26.90 -5.25 14.00
CA ALA A 2 26.79 -4.69 12.64
C ALA A 2 25.52 -5.11 11.86
N THR A 3 25.12 -6.40 11.91
CA THR A 3 23.91 -6.89 11.22
C THR A 3 22.63 -6.22 11.72
N ASN A 4 22.54 -5.91 13.01
CA ASN A 4 21.37 -5.23 13.57
C ASN A 4 21.35 -3.74 13.18
N GLN A 5 22.51 -3.10 13.08
CA GLN A 5 22.63 -1.73 12.60
C GLN A 5 22.23 -1.62 11.12
N TRP A 6 22.71 -2.51 10.27
CA TRP A 6 22.32 -2.55 8.85
C TRP A 6 20.82 -2.77 8.67
N LYS A 7 20.22 -3.72 9.41
CA LYS A 7 18.77 -3.98 9.38
C LYS A 7 17.98 -2.72 9.76
N LYS A 8 18.44 -1.99 10.78
CA LYS A 8 17.81 -0.75 11.24
C LYS A 8 17.88 0.35 10.16
N ILE A 9 19.04 0.59 9.58
CA ILE A 9 19.21 1.60 8.51
C ILE A 9 18.30 1.29 7.31
N ARG A 10 18.25 0.02 6.90
CA ARG A 10 17.37 -0.41 5.80
C ARG A 10 15.89 -0.15 6.12
N LEU A 11 15.45 -0.51 7.31
CA LEU A 11 14.07 -0.28 7.75
C LEU A 11 13.75 1.22 7.81
N ASP A 12 14.62 2.02 8.41
CA ASP A 12 14.44 3.48 8.51
C ASP A 12 14.30 4.11 7.13
N ARG A 13 15.13 3.70 6.15
CA ARG A 13 15.01 4.17 4.75
C ARG A 13 13.66 3.80 4.12
N MET A 14 13.18 2.59 4.35
CA MET A 14 11.87 2.14 3.86
C MET A 14 10.72 2.94 4.51
N ILE A 15 10.84 3.26 5.79
CA ILE A 15 9.84 4.06 6.51
C ILE A 15 9.84 5.52 6.03
N VAL A 16 11.02 6.13 5.86
CA VAL A 16 11.14 7.49 5.31
C VAL A 16 10.48 7.59 3.94
N GLU A 17 10.79 6.65 3.04
CA GLU A 17 10.18 6.61 1.70
C GLU A 17 8.66 6.41 1.74
N HIS A 18 8.17 5.55 2.63
CA HIS A 18 6.74 5.34 2.83
C HIS A 18 6.03 6.60 3.34
N PHE A 19 6.61 7.29 4.33
CA PHE A 19 6.08 8.54 4.87
C PHE A 19 6.05 9.66 3.83
N LEU A 20 7.09 9.78 3.00
CA LEU A 20 7.12 10.74 1.91
C LEU A 20 5.95 10.53 0.92
N ARG A 21 5.60 9.28 0.63
CA ARG A 21 4.48 8.95 -0.26
C ARG A 21 3.11 9.22 0.35
N LEU A 22 2.99 9.15 1.67
CA LEU A 22 1.76 9.49 2.40
C LEU A 22 1.62 10.99 2.68
N GLY A 23 2.63 11.79 2.31
CA GLY A 23 2.64 13.23 2.58
C GLY A 23 3.12 13.62 3.98
N TYR A 24 3.68 12.69 4.76
CA TYR A 24 4.23 12.94 6.09
C TYR A 24 5.69 13.43 6.02
N TYR A 25 5.91 14.52 5.27
CA TYR A 25 7.26 15.03 4.96
C TYR A 25 8.07 15.39 6.21
N ASP A 26 7.48 16.12 7.16
CA ASP A 26 8.20 16.60 8.34
C ASP A 26 8.63 15.43 9.25
N THR A 27 7.79 14.40 9.35
CA THR A 27 8.10 13.15 10.08
C THR A 27 9.20 12.37 9.36
N ALA A 28 9.14 12.27 8.04
CA ALA A 28 10.15 11.60 7.22
C ALA A 28 11.53 12.28 7.35
N GLU A 29 11.56 13.61 7.31
CA GLU A 29 12.77 14.40 7.47
C GLU A 29 13.39 14.25 8.86
N ARG A 30 12.57 14.34 9.93
CA ARG A 30 13.05 14.10 11.30
C ARG A 30 13.64 12.71 11.47
N LEU A 31 13.01 11.68 10.91
CA LEU A 31 13.53 10.31 10.97
C LEU A 31 14.85 10.19 10.21
N ALA A 32 14.94 10.77 9.00
CA ALA A 32 16.14 10.71 8.18
C ALA A 32 17.34 11.39 8.85
N VAL A 33 17.14 12.57 9.45
CA VAL A 33 18.18 13.29 10.20
C VAL A 33 18.60 12.53 11.45
N ARG A 34 17.64 12.05 12.26
CA ARG A 34 17.93 11.31 13.50
C ARG A 34 18.70 10.02 13.23
N SER A 35 18.39 9.33 12.13
CA SER A 35 19.07 8.09 11.74
C SER A 35 20.35 8.32 10.92
N GLY A 36 20.68 9.56 10.56
CA GLY A 36 21.87 9.89 9.76
C GLY A 36 21.82 9.35 8.34
N ILE A 37 20.63 9.24 7.76
CA ILE A 37 20.39 8.60 6.44
C ILE A 37 19.82 9.57 5.40
N ARG A 38 19.86 10.88 5.64
CA ARG A 38 19.30 11.89 4.72
C ARG A 38 19.80 11.68 3.29
N ASP A 39 21.10 11.51 3.12
CA ASP A 39 21.75 11.34 1.80
C ASP A 39 21.41 10.01 1.11
N LEU A 40 20.78 9.08 1.83
CA LEU A 40 20.33 7.78 1.31
C LEU A 40 18.84 7.78 0.93
N THR A 41 18.19 8.93 1.00
CA THR A 41 16.73 9.09 0.80
C THR A 41 16.43 10.05 -0.33
N ASN A 42 15.20 10.00 -0.85
CA ASN A 42 14.74 10.84 -1.96
C ASN A 42 14.06 12.14 -1.49
N LEU A 43 14.43 12.66 -0.31
CA LEU A 43 13.74 13.79 0.33
C LEU A 43 13.59 15.00 -0.60
N ASP A 44 14.66 15.38 -1.30
CA ASP A 44 14.67 16.57 -2.16
C ASP A 44 13.72 16.42 -3.35
N ILE A 45 13.62 15.21 -3.93
CA ILE A 45 12.66 14.89 -5.00
C ILE A 45 11.23 15.08 -4.49
N PHE A 46 10.93 14.52 -3.32
CA PHE A 46 9.59 14.58 -2.72
C PHE A 46 9.23 15.99 -2.21
N GLN A 47 10.21 16.85 -1.88
CA GLN A 47 9.96 18.23 -1.51
C GLN A 47 9.43 19.05 -2.69
N VAL A 48 10.02 18.91 -3.89
CA VAL A 48 9.48 19.54 -5.10
C VAL A 48 8.08 19.01 -5.40
N THR A 49 7.87 17.69 -5.27
CA THR A 49 6.55 17.07 -5.44
C THR A 49 5.52 17.65 -4.47
N ARG A 50 5.85 17.83 -3.18
CA ARG A 50 4.96 18.43 -2.16
C ARG A 50 4.45 19.80 -2.60
N GLU A 51 5.35 20.63 -3.11
CA GLU A 51 4.99 22.00 -3.52
C GLU A 51 4.04 22.02 -4.70
N VAL A 52 4.29 21.17 -5.70
CA VAL A 52 3.44 21.04 -6.89
C VAL A 52 2.07 20.46 -6.52
N GLU A 53 2.03 19.40 -5.71
CA GLU A 53 0.77 18.81 -5.24
C GLU A 53 -0.08 19.82 -4.46
N ARG A 54 0.55 20.65 -3.61
CA ARG A 54 -0.16 21.70 -2.86
C ARG A 54 -0.70 22.80 -3.77
N ASP A 55 0.05 23.18 -4.80
CA ASP A 55 -0.39 24.19 -5.78
C ASP A 55 -1.62 23.69 -6.55
N LEU A 56 -1.57 22.44 -7.04
CA LEU A 56 -2.70 21.80 -7.72
C LEU A 56 -3.91 21.64 -6.80
N ALA A 57 -3.71 21.22 -5.55
CA ALA A 57 -4.79 21.12 -4.57
C ALA A 57 -5.45 22.49 -4.26
N ASN A 58 -4.68 23.57 -4.37
CA ASN A 58 -5.17 24.95 -4.26
C ASN A 58 -5.72 25.51 -5.58
N ARG A 59 -5.98 24.65 -6.57
CA ARG A 59 -6.52 25.01 -7.90
C ARG A 59 -5.62 25.94 -8.70
N SER A 60 -4.31 25.76 -8.58
CA SER A 60 -3.29 26.45 -9.36
C SER A 60 -2.44 25.46 -10.14
N THR A 61 -2.20 25.73 -11.42
CA THR A 61 -1.35 24.92 -12.31
C THR A 61 0.09 25.43 -12.40
N ALA A 62 0.39 26.58 -11.81
CA ALA A 62 1.60 27.34 -12.05
C ALA A 62 2.88 26.53 -11.76
N LYS A 63 2.97 25.91 -10.58
CA LYS A 63 4.14 25.11 -10.21
C LYS A 63 4.26 23.84 -11.03
N CYS A 64 3.13 23.21 -11.36
CA CYS A 64 3.13 21.99 -12.17
C CYS A 64 3.62 22.27 -13.60
N ILE A 65 3.29 23.43 -14.16
CA ILE A 65 3.79 23.86 -15.48
C ILE A 65 5.29 24.13 -15.45
N VAL A 66 5.79 24.81 -14.40
CA VAL A 66 7.24 25.01 -14.21
C VAL A 66 7.95 23.66 -14.17
N TRP A 67 7.43 22.71 -13.39
CA TRP A 67 7.96 21.35 -13.33
C TRP A 67 7.93 20.64 -14.70
N CYS A 68 6.87 20.83 -15.49
CA CYS A 68 6.79 20.28 -16.85
C CYS A 68 7.88 20.86 -17.75
N ASN A 69 8.15 22.16 -17.67
CA ASN A 69 9.21 22.81 -18.44
C ASN A 69 10.59 22.30 -18.04
N ASP A 70 10.87 22.21 -16.73
CA ASP A 70 12.16 21.74 -16.19
C ASP A 70 12.44 20.28 -16.60
N ASN A 71 11.40 19.49 -16.81
CA ASN A 71 11.50 18.07 -17.14
C ASN A 71 11.08 17.72 -18.58
N LYS A 72 10.91 18.72 -19.46
CA LYS A 72 10.31 18.56 -20.81
C LYS A 72 10.89 17.40 -21.62
N SER A 73 12.22 17.33 -21.71
CA SER A 73 12.91 16.28 -22.49
C SER A 73 12.70 14.88 -21.91
N LYS A 74 12.58 14.75 -20.58
CA LYS A 74 12.33 13.48 -19.90
C LYS A 74 10.86 13.07 -20.03
N LEU A 75 9.94 14.03 -19.90
CA LEU A 75 8.49 13.83 -20.08
C LEU A 75 8.16 13.35 -21.50
N LYS A 76 8.80 13.94 -22.52
CA LYS A 76 8.67 13.47 -23.91
C LYS A 76 9.12 12.02 -24.09
N LYS A 77 10.20 11.60 -23.41
CA LYS A 77 10.71 10.21 -23.51
C LYS A 77 9.75 9.18 -22.90
N ILE A 78 9.03 9.54 -21.84
CA ILE A 78 8.05 8.65 -21.21
C ILE A 78 6.63 8.79 -21.79
N ASN A 79 6.49 9.60 -22.84
CA ASN A 79 5.23 9.96 -23.49
C ASN A 79 4.16 10.45 -22.49
N SER A 80 4.55 11.39 -21.63
CA SER A 80 3.64 11.97 -20.63
C SER A 80 2.66 12.96 -21.25
N ASN A 81 1.37 12.85 -20.89
CA ASN A 81 0.33 13.82 -21.30
C ASN A 81 -0.06 14.78 -20.17
N ILE A 82 0.70 14.85 -19.07
CA ILE A 82 0.39 15.72 -17.92
C ILE A 82 0.30 17.20 -18.31
N GLU A 83 1.21 17.68 -19.18
CA GLU A 83 1.17 19.07 -19.65
C GLU A 83 -0.13 19.37 -20.39
N PHE A 84 -0.58 18.46 -21.25
CA PHE A 84 -1.87 18.61 -21.96
C PHE A 84 -3.04 18.68 -20.97
N GLN A 85 -3.08 17.80 -19.97
CA GLN A 85 -4.14 17.80 -18.96
C GLN A 85 -4.19 19.12 -18.16
N LEU A 86 -3.03 19.70 -17.83
CA LEU A 86 -2.96 21.02 -17.20
C LEU A 86 -3.53 22.12 -18.12
N ARG A 87 -3.18 22.10 -19.41
CA ARG A 87 -3.71 23.07 -20.38
C ARG A 87 -5.22 22.95 -20.55
N VAL A 88 -5.75 21.72 -20.55
CA VAL A 88 -7.20 21.49 -20.55
C VAL A 88 -7.84 22.08 -19.29
N GLN A 89 -7.24 21.87 -18.12
CA GLN A 89 -7.78 22.41 -16.87
C GLN A 89 -7.79 23.94 -16.87
N GLU A 90 -6.70 24.59 -17.29
CA GLU A 90 -6.65 26.05 -17.44
C GLU A 90 -7.75 26.57 -18.37
N PHE A 91 -7.98 25.90 -19.49
CA PHE A 91 -9.04 26.23 -20.42
C PHE A 91 -10.43 26.11 -19.79
N VAL A 92 -10.69 25.02 -19.06
CA VAL A 92 -11.96 24.81 -18.35
C VAL A 92 -12.21 25.88 -17.30
N GLU A 93 -11.20 26.26 -16.52
CA GLU A 93 -11.33 27.32 -15.52
C GLU A 93 -11.60 28.69 -16.18
N LEU A 94 -10.97 28.99 -17.33
CA LEU A 94 -11.30 30.21 -18.09
C LEU A 94 -12.77 30.23 -18.55
N ILE A 95 -13.34 29.09 -18.93
CA ILE A 95 -14.77 29.00 -19.26
C ILE A 95 -15.62 29.15 -18.00
N ARG A 96 -15.20 28.55 -16.88
CA ARG A 96 -15.92 28.67 -15.59
C ARG A 96 -16.01 30.11 -15.11
N GLU A 97 -15.00 30.93 -15.39
CA GLU A 97 -14.98 32.38 -15.13
C GLU A 97 -15.67 33.24 -16.21
N ASP A 98 -16.33 32.61 -17.19
CA ASP A 98 -16.95 33.23 -18.38
C ASP A 98 -15.98 34.06 -19.26
N LYS A 99 -14.67 33.81 -19.15
CA LYS A 99 -13.62 34.45 -19.96
C LYS A 99 -13.41 33.72 -21.30
N ARG A 100 -14.49 33.49 -22.04
CA ARG A 100 -14.52 32.65 -23.27
C ARG A 100 -13.51 33.06 -24.34
N LEU A 101 -13.36 34.37 -24.58
CA LEU A 101 -12.37 34.88 -25.55
C LEU A 101 -10.92 34.55 -25.14
N MET A 102 -10.61 34.57 -23.84
CA MET A 102 -9.30 34.17 -23.33
C MET A 102 -9.10 32.66 -23.44
N ALA A 103 -10.14 31.87 -23.18
CA ALA A 103 -10.11 30.42 -23.36
C ALA A 103 -9.77 30.05 -24.82
N VAL A 104 -10.40 30.69 -25.81
CA VAL A 104 -10.09 30.45 -27.23
C VAL A 104 -8.63 30.81 -27.55
N LYS A 105 -8.12 31.96 -27.08
CA LYS A 105 -6.71 32.35 -27.27
C LYS A 105 -5.75 31.35 -26.62
N HIS A 106 -6.10 30.82 -25.45
CA HIS A 106 -5.33 29.80 -24.75
C HIS A 106 -5.27 28.50 -25.56
N ALA A 107 -6.43 28.00 -26.01
CA ALA A 107 -6.53 26.80 -26.85
C ALA A 107 -5.70 26.94 -28.13
N GLN A 108 -5.82 28.06 -28.84
CA GLN A 108 -5.05 28.34 -30.06
C GLN A 108 -3.54 28.32 -29.82
N LYS A 109 -3.08 28.73 -28.63
CA LYS A 109 -1.66 28.76 -28.28
C LYS A 109 -1.10 27.38 -27.95
N PHE A 110 -1.85 26.56 -27.21
CA PHE A 110 -1.30 25.35 -26.59
C PHE A 110 -1.78 24.04 -27.23
N PHE A 111 -3.02 23.96 -27.70
CA PHE A 111 -3.59 22.70 -28.22
C PHE A 111 -2.99 22.20 -29.53
N PRO A 112 -2.50 23.05 -30.47
CA PRO A 112 -1.90 22.55 -31.72
C PRO A 112 -0.73 21.57 -31.51
N SER A 113 -0.01 21.70 -30.40
CA SER A 113 1.11 20.79 -30.07
C SER A 113 0.66 19.37 -29.72
N PHE A 114 -0.62 19.16 -29.45
CA PHE A 114 -1.20 17.88 -29.01
C PHE A 114 -2.25 17.32 -29.99
N GLU A 115 -2.48 18.00 -31.12
CA GLU A 115 -3.57 17.71 -32.04
C GLU A 115 -3.54 16.27 -32.56
N HIS A 116 -2.36 15.77 -32.94
CA HIS A 116 -2.23 14.41 -33.50
C HIS A 116 -2.58 13.30 -32.50
N GLU A 117 -2.36 13.52 -31.20
CA GLU A 117 -2.51 12.48 -30.17
C GLU A 117 -3.81 12.61 -29.36
N GLN A 118 -4.36 13.83 -29.23
CA GLN A 118 -5.44 14.15 -28.29
C GLN A 118 -6.62 14.90 -28.95
N LEU A 119 -6.82 14.71 -30.26
CA LEU A 119 -7.85 15.43 -31.02
C LEU A 119 -9.27 15.26 -30.45
N LYS A 120 -9.58 14.07 -29.92
CA LYS A 120 -10.90 13.76 -29.37
C LYS A 120 -11.19 14.62 -28.14
N GLU A 121 -10.24 14.68 -27.22
CA GLU A 121 -10.29 15.48 -26.00
C GLU A 121 -10.32 16.97 -26.34
N ILE A 122 -9.52 17.42 -27.32
CA ILE A 122 -9.54 18.81 -27.80
C ILE A 122 -10.94 19.19 -28.31
N ARG A 123 -11.58 18.34 -29.14
CA ARG A 123 -12.95 18.59 -29.64
C ARG A 123 -13.96 18.71 -28.50
N GLN A 124 -13.86 17.84 -27.48
CA GLN A 124 -14.73 17.89 -26.30
C GLN A 124 -14.50 19.18 -25.49
N CYS A 125 -13.26 19.61 -25.32
CA CYS A 125 -12.93 20.87 -24.66
C CYS A 125 -13.51 22.05 -25.44
N MET A 126 -13.30 22.10 -26.76
CA MET A 126 -13.81 23.20 -27.59
C MET A 126 -15.34 23.27 -27.58
N ALA A 127 -16.03 22.14 -27.46
CA ALA A 127 -17.48 22.11 -27.33
C ALA A 127 -17.99 22.79 -26.04
N LEU A 128 -17.19 22.88 -24.97
CA LEU A 128 -17.56 23.60 -23.74
C LEU A 128 -17.87 25.08 -23.98
N LEU A 129 -17.39 25.67 -25.09
CA LEU A 129 -17.75 27.04 -25.48
C LEU A 129 -19.24 27.18 -25.83
N ALA A 130 -19.92 26.09 -26.19
CA ALA A 130 -21.34 26.10 -26.53
C ALA A 130 -22.26 25.75 -25.34
N PHE A 131 -21.71 25.11 -24.29
CA PHE A 131 -22.49 24.66 -23.13
C PHE A 131 -22.40 25.66 -21.96
N PRO A 132 -23.42 25.72 -21.11
CA PRO A 132 -23.33 26.43 -19.84
C PRO A 132 -22.51 25.62 -18.83
N VAL A 133 -21.93 26.30 -17.83
CA VAL A 133 -21.07 25.68 -16.80
C VAL A 133 -21.84 24.67 -15.93
N ASN A 134 -23.15 24.85 -15.76
CA ASN A 134 -24.05 23.94 -15.04
C ASN A 134 -24.71 22.89 -15.95
N THR A 135 -24.06 22.54 -17.07
CA THR A 135 -24.57 21.50 -17.97
C THR A 135 -24.64 20.15 -17.27
N GLU A 136 -25.75 19.43 -17.46
CA GLU A 136 -25.91 18.05 -16.99
C GLU A 136 -25.54 17.01 -18.06
N ILE A 137 -25.08 17.48 -19.23
CA ILE A 137 -24.80 16.64 -20.40
C ILE A 137 -23.38 16.12 -20.32
N GLU A 138 -23.23 14.78 -20.33
CA GLU A 138 -21.91 14.15 -20.45
C GLU A 138 -21.38 14.19 -21.90
N PRO A 139 -20.05 14.30 -22.12
CA PRO A 139 -18.97 14.29 -21.12
C PRO A 139 -18.67 15.67 -20.48
N TYR A 140 -19.45 16.70 -20.83
CA TYR A 140 -19.15 18.10 -20.50
C TYR A 140 -19.34 18.43 -19.03
N LYS A 141 -20.33 17.79 -18.39
CA LYS A 141 -20.52 17.83 -16.93
C LYS A 141 -19.25 17.39 -16.20
N SER A 142 -18.72 16.21 -16.55
CA SER A 142 -17.49 15.69 -15.96
C SER A 142 -16.29 16.63 -16.15
N LEU A 143 -16.20 17.35 -17.27
CA LEU A 143 -15.13 18.32 -17.51
C LEU A 143 -15.16 19.50 -16.53
N PHE A 144 -16.32 19.88 -16.01
CA PHE A 144 -16.47 20.91 -14.98
C PHE A 144 -16.45 20.36 -13.55
N ASP A 145 -16.26 19.06 -13.33
CA ASP A 145 -16.23 18.49 -11.99
C ASP A 145 -15.00 18.98 -11.20
N PRO A 146 -15.16 19.52 -9.98
CA PRO A 146 -14.05 19.86 -9.10
C PRO A 146 -13.10 18.70 -8.78
N GLN A 147 -13.58 17.45 -8.83
CA GLN A 147 -12.80 16.23 -8.60
C GLN A 147 -11.60 16.12 -9.56
N ARG A 148 -11.67 16.74 -10.74
CA ARG A 148 -10.55 16.78 -11.70
C ARG A 148 -9.27 17.35 -11.10
N TRP A 149 -9.35 18.26 -10.13
CA TRP A 149 -8.16 18.76 -9.42
C TRP A 149 -7.47 17.67 -8.60
N ASN A 150 -8.25 16.81 -7.93
CA ASN A 150 -7.71 15.66 -7.20
C ASN A 150 -7.10 14.63 -8.15
N ASP A 151 -7.75 14.42 -9.31
CA ASP A 151 -7.24 13.51 -10.33
C ASP A 151 -5.94 14.04 -10.96
N LEU A 152 -5.82 15.36 -11.15
CA LEU A 152 -4.58 16.01 -11.59
C LEU A 152 -3.45 15.85 -10.58
N VAL A 153 -3.72 15.99 -9.28
CA VAL A 153 -2.73 15.74 -8.22
C VAL A 153 -2.24 14.30 -8.30
N LEU A 154 -3.16 13.33 -8.41
CA LEU A 154 -2.81 11.92 -8.52
C LEU A 154 -2.03 11.62 -9.80
N HIS A 155 -2.46 12.17 -10.93
CA HIS A 155 -1.81 11.99 -12.22
C HIS A 155 -0.40 12.57 -12.22
N PHE A 156 -0.22 13.80 -11.71
CA PHE A 156 1.10 14.38 -11.50
C PHE A 156 1.99 13.48 -10.64
N ARG A 157 1.48 12.96 -9.52
CA ARG A 157 2.23 12.06 -8.63
C ARG A 157 2.71 10.81 -9.36
N LEU A 158 1.85 10.18 -10.15
CA LEU A 158 2.20 9.00 -10.94
C LEU A 158 3.24 9.32 -12.03
N GLU A 159 3.09 10.44 -12.73
CA GLU A 159 4.05 10.86 -13.76
C GLU A 159 5.40 11.23 -13.14
N ASN A 160 5.41 11.88 -11.98
CA ASN A 160 6.62 12.15 -11.21
C ASN A 160 7.33 10.85 -10.80
N TYR A 161 6.58 9.84 -10.33
CA TYR A 161 7.16 8.53 -10.04
C TYR A 161 7.73 7.85 -11.27
N ARG A 162 7.03 7.87 -12.41
CA ARG A 162 7.53 7.34 -13.68
C ARG A 162 8.81 8.05 -14.13
N LEU A 163 8.84 9.38 -14.03
CA LEU A 163 9.98 10.21 -14.43
C LEU A 163 11.26 9.87 -13.65
N PHE A 164 11.13 9.69 -12.34
CA PHE A 164 12.23 9.37 -11.43
C PHE A 164 12.42 7.87 -11.19
N GLN A 165 11.73 7.01 -11.95
CA GLN A 165 11.79 5.55 -11.85
C GLN A 165 11.48 5.04 -10.42
N LEU A 166 10.61 5.75 -9.73
CA LEU A 166 10.10 5.33 -8.43
C LEU A 166 8.92 4.37 -8.65
N PRO A 167 8.87 3.24 -7.94
CA PRO A 167 7.70 2.35 -8.01
C PRO A 167 6.47 3.09 -7.47
N ALA A 168 5.27 2.75 -7.94
CA ALA A 168 4.03 3.35 -7.43
C ALA A 168 3.75 2.91 -5.98
N GLN A 169 4.09 1.66 -5.65
CA GLN A 169 3.99 1.12 -4.30
C GLN A 169 5.27 1.37 -3.51
N SER A 170 5.13 1.71 -2.23
CA SER A 170 6.29 1.83 -1.33
C SER A 170 6.96 0.47 -1.12
N VAL A 171 8.29 0.48 -0.96
CA VAL A 171 9.06 -0.75 -0.70
C VAL A 171 8.62 -1.39 0.63
N LEU A 172 8.22 -0.58 1.61
CA LEU A 172 7.67 -1.06 2.88
C LEU A 172 6.41 -1.92 2.68
N SER A 173 5.44 -1.42 1.92
CA SER A 173 4.20 -2.15 1.63
C SER A 173 4.49 -3.47 0.93
N VAL A 174 5.35 -3.48 -0.10
CA VAL A 174 5.71 -4.70 -0.83
C VAL A 174 6.38 -5.71 0.08
N ALA A 175 7.32 -5.27 0.94
CA ALA A 175 8.01 -6.15 1.87
C ALA A 175 7.07 -6.76 2.92
N VAL A 176 6.13 -5.98 3.45
CA VAL A 176 5.12 -6.45 4.40
C VAL A 176 4.18 -7.45 3.73
N GLN A 177 3.67 -7.14 2.53
CA GLN A 177 2.80 -8.05 1.76
C GLN A 177 3.50 -9.36 1.41
N ALA A 178 4.77 -9.31 0.98
CA ALA A 178 5.56 -10.50 0.68
C ALA A 178 5.80 -11.34 1.95
N GLY A 179 6.15 -10.70 3.07
CA GLY A 179 6.35 -11.37 4.36
C GLY A 179 5.07 -12.02 4.89
N ILE A 180 3.93 -11.34 4.80
CA ILE A 180 2.63 -11.90 5.18
C ILE A 180 2.26 -13.07 4.27
N SER A 181 2.41 -12.93 2.94
CA SER A 181 2.14 -13.99 1.96
C SER A 181 2.98 -15.25 2.24
N ALA A 182 4.24 -15.08 2.64
CA ALA A 182 5.11 -16.20 3.00
C ALA A 182 4.66 -16.97 4.25
N LEU A 183 3.87 -16.34 5.12
CA LEU A 183 3.34 -16.93 6.36
C LEU A 183 1.86 -17.32 6.27
N LYS A 184 1.12 -16.78 5.30
CA LYS A 184 -0.32 -16.95 5.17
C LYS A 184 -0.62 -18.38 4.71
N THR A 185 -1.35 -19.11 5.54
CA THR A 185 -1.87 -20.44 5.20
C THR A 185 -3.40 -20.45 5.25
N PRO A 186 -4.09 -21.39 4.58
CA PRO A 186 -5.54 -21.54 4.71
C PRO A 186 -6.01 -21.71 6.16
N GLN A 187 -5.16 -22.31 7.01
CA GLN A 187 -5.43 -22.54 8.43
C GLN A 187 -5.51 -21.24 9.25
N CYS A 188 -4.98 -20.13 8.76
CA CYS A 188 -5.10 -18.84 9.43
C CYS A 188 -6.54 -18.32 9.48
N TYR A 189 -7.42 -18.81 8.60
CA TYR A 189 -8.83 -18.40 8.50
C TYR A 189 -9.79 -19.43 9.09
N SER A 190 -9.30 -20.57 9.58
CA SER A 190 -10.15 -21.54 10.27
C SER A 190 -10.45 -21.09 11.71
N SER A 191 -11.59 -21.51 12.26
CA SER A 191 -11.94 -21.23 13.66
C SER A 191 -11.06 -22.01 14.65
N ASN A 192 -10.62 -23.22 14.26
CA ASN A 192 -10.01 -24.19 15.17
C ASN A 192 -8.48 -24.30 15.06
N SER A 193 -7.85 -23.75 14.02
CA SER A 193 -6.41 -23.92 13.75
C SER A 193 -5.58 -22.65 13.89
N LYS A 194 -6.16 -21.54 14.39
CA LYS A 194 -5.40 -20.31 14.63
C LYS A 194 -4.30 -20.52 15.67
N ASN A 195 -3.11 -20.02 15.35
CA ASN A 195 -1.93 -20.08 16.20
C ASN A 195 -1.64 -18.69 16.77
N MET A 196 -1.55 -18.55 18.10
CA MET A 196 -1.27 -17.28 18.78
C MET A 196 0.09 -16.69 18.42
N ASN A 197 1.05 -17.55 18.05
CA ASN A 197 2.40 -17.14 17.65
C ASN A 197 2.51 -16.85 16.14
N CYS A 198 1.43 -17.04 15.36
CA CYS A 198 1.41 -16.73 13.93
C CYS A 198 0.97 -15.27 13.74
N PRO A 199 1.81 -14.41 13.11
CA PRO A 199 1.44 -13.02 12.84
C PRO A 199 0.14 -12.90 12.04
N VAL A 200 -0.09 -13.78 11.06
CA VAL A 200 -1.27 -13.77 10.19
C VAL A 200 -2.56 -14.17 10.91
N CYS A 201 -2.47 -14.87 12.04
CA CYS A 201 -3.65 -15.24 12.84
C CYS A 201 -4.14 -14.09 13.74
N GLN A 202 -3.36 -13.02 13.89
CA GLN A 202 -3.77 -11.83 14.64
C GLN A 202 -4.80 -11.04 13.83
N LYS A 203 -5.86 -10.56 14.49
CA LYS A 203 -7.01 -9.90 13.84
C LYS A 203 -6.60 -8.85 12.79
N ASN A 204 -5.82 -7.86 13.19
CA ASN A 204 -5.45 -6.73 12.33
C ASN A 204 -4.63 -7.17 11.09
N ILE A 205 -3.73 -8.15 11.26
CA ILE A 205 -2.93 -8.67 10.15
C ILE A 205 -3.75 -9.62 9.27
N ASN A 206 -4.67 -10.38 9.87
CA ASN A 206 -5.54 -11.30 9.16
C ASN A 206 -6.44 -10.57 8.15
N GLU A 207 -6.99 -9.42 8.56
CA GLU A 207 -7.79 -8.53 7.70
C GLU A 207 -6.96 -8.01 6.51
N ILE A 208 -5.73 -7.52 6.76
CA ILE A 208 -4.82 -7.06 5.69
C ILE A 208 -4.40 -8.21 4.77
N ALA A 209 -4.25 -9.41 5.34
CA ALA A 209 -3.79 -10.59 4.61
C ALA A 209 -4.84 -11.19 3.68
N ASP A 210 -6.12 -10.81 3.79
CA ASP A 210 -7.24 -11.49 3.11
C ASP A 210 -7.04 -11.61 1.60
N HIS A 211 -6.62 -10.53 0.94
CA HIS A 211 -6.39 -10.49 -0.51
C HIS A 211 -5.00 -10.97 -0.96
N LEU A 212 -4.13 -11.37 -0.02
CA LEU A 212 -2.78 -11.85 -0.34
C LEU A 212 -2.78 -13.35 -0.73
N PRO A 213 -1.83 -13.81 -1.56
CA PRO A 213 -1.71 -15.22 -1.89
C PRO A 213 -1.32 -16.06 -0.67
N PHE A 214 -1.69 -17.33 -0.69
CA PHE A 214 -1.24 -18.31 0.31
C PHE A 214 0.20 -18.75 0.02
N SER A 215 0.95 -19.05 1.07
CA SER A 215 2.29 -19.62 0.98
C SER A 215 2.22 -20.99 0.31
N HIS A 216 3.09 -21.24 -0.68
CA HIS A 216 3.30 -22.59 -1.19
C HIS A 216 4.15 -23.38 -0.18
N CYS A 217 3.53 -24.33 0.52
CA CYS A 217 4.19 -25.13 1.54
C CYS A 217 4.38 -26.57 1.02
N ALA A 218 5.61 -26.91 0.61
CA ALA A 218 5.92 -28.27 0.16
C ALA A 218 5.99 -29.29 1.31
N GLN A 219 6.20 -28.83 2.55
CA GLN A 219 6.32 -29.67 3.73
C GLN A 219 5.53 -29.09 4.90
N SER A 220 4.45 -29.75 5.27
CA SER A 220 3.69 -29.39 6.47
C SER A 220 4.44 -29.81 7.73
N ARG A 221 4.51 -28.93 8.72
CA ARG A 221 5.00 -29.25 10.06
C ARG A 221 3.91 -28.95 11.07
N LEU A 222 3.60 -29.93 11.92
CA LEU A 222 2.68 -29.72 13.02
C LEU A 222 3.41 -29.00 14.15
N ILE A 223 2.78 -27.96 14.68
CA ILE A 223 3.32 -27.17 15.79
C ILE A 223 2.37 -27.30 16.98
N CYS A 224 2.93 -27.58 18.16
CA CYS A 224 2.16 -27.61 19.38
C CYS A 224 1.60 -26.21 19.71
N ARG A 225 0.29 -26.13 19.95
CA ARG A 225 -0.41 -24.86 20.22
C ARG A 225 -0.02 -24.18 21.53
N ILE A 226 0.57 -24.92 22.48
CA ILE A 226 0.93 -24.42 23.82
C ILE A 226 2.41 -24.06 23.86
N THR A 227 3.29 -25.00 23.51
CA THR A 227 4.74 -24.76 23.59
C THR A 227 5.30 -24.02 22.37
N GLY A 228 4.55 -23.95 21.26
CA GLY A 228 5.03 -23.39 19.99
C GLY A 228 6.13 -24.23 19.32
N LYS A 229 6.47 -25.40 19.87
CA LYS A 229 7.49 -26.31 19.34
C LYS A 229 6.91 -27.29 18.32
N PRO A 230 7.71 -27.77 17.35
CA PRO A 230 7.28 -28.81 16.42
C PRO A 230 6.80 -30.07 17.14
N LEU A 231 5.78 -30.73 16.61
CA LEU A 231 5.40 -32.10 16.98
C LEU A 231 6.23 -33.06 16.12
N ASN A 232 7.14 -33.78 16.75
CA ASN A 232 8.12 -34.66 16.11
C ASN A 232 8.56 -35.77 17.09
N GLU A 233 9.60 -36.52 16.73
CA GLU A 233 10.17 -37.59 17.56
C GLU A 233 10.62 -37.15 18.97
N HIS A 234 10.95 -35.86 19.15
CA HIS A 234 11.37 -35.29 20.44
C HIS A 234 10.23 -34.55 21.19
N ASN A 235 9.06 -34.44 20.58
CA ASN A 235 7.87 -33.84 21.16
C ASN A 235 6.63 -34.49 20.54
N LEU A 236 6.35 -35.71 20.99
CA LEU A 236 5.34 -36.58 20.38
C LEU A 236 3.95 -35.92 20.44
N PRO A 237 3.13 -36.03 19.37
CA PRO A 237 1.73 -35.62 19.42
C PRO A 237 0.93 -36.59 20.31
N MET A 238 0.32 -36.05 21.35
CA MET A 238 -0.45 -36.75 22.38
C MET A 238 -1.89 -36.22 22.39
N MET A 239 -2.88 -37.12 22.40
CA MET A 239 -4.31 -36.80 22.35
C MET A 239 -4.96 -36.97 23.73
N LEU A 240 -5.70 -35.93 24.16
CA LEU A 240 -6.56 -35.97 25.34
C LEU A 240 -7.87 -36.72 25.04
N PRO A 241 -8.64 -37.16 26.07
CA PRO A 241 -9.92 -37.86 25.89
C PRO A 241 -10.97 -37.09 25.07
N ASN A 242 -10.89 -35.76 25.02
CA ASN A 242 -11.76 -34.92 24.19
C ASN A 242 -11.28 -34.74 22.73
N GLY A 243 -10.28 -35.52 22.31
CA GLY A 243 -9.73 -35.49 20.95
C GLY A 243 -8.77 -34.33 20.67
N GLN A 244 -8.47 -33.47 21.64
CA GLN A 244 -7.49 -32.39 21.44
C GLN A 244 -6.06 -32.92 21.49
N ILE A 245 -5.25 -32.53 20.51
CA ILE A 245 -3.86 -32.98 20.36
C ILE A 245 -2.89 -31.88 20.82
N PHE A 246 -1.96 -32.26 21.68
CA PHE A 246 -0.87 -31.41 22.18
C PHE A 246 0.46 -32.16 22.09
N GLY A 247 1.59 -31.45 22.25
CA GLY A 247 2.89 -32.11 22.32
C GLY A 247 3.09 -32.72 23.71
N GLN A 248 3.85 -33.80 23.82
CA GLN A 248 4.21 -34.41 25.10
C GLN A 248 4.75 -33.38 26.10
N GLN A 249 5.63 -32.47 25.65
CA GLN A 249 6.17 -31.40 26.50
C GLN A 249 5.09 -30.44 27.01
N ALA A 250 4.01 -30.24 26.26
CA ALA A 250 2.88 -29.42 26.70
C ALA A 250 2.00 -30.15 27.70
N ILE A 251 1.77 -31.46 27.50
CA ILE A 251 1.03 -32.29 28.46
C ILE A 251 1.71 -32.25 29.83
N ASP A 252 3.03 -32.39 29.87
CA ASP A 252 3.81 -32.33 31.11
C ASP A 252 3.69 -30.97 31.81
N GLN A 253 3.60 -29.88 31.05
CA GLN A 253 3.36 -28.52 31.59
C GLN A 253 1.92 -28.32 32.07
N MET A 254 0.94 -29.03 31.50
CA MET A 254 -0.48 -28.90 31.85
C MET A 254 -0.88 -29.79 33.04
N ARG A 255 -0.08 -30.81 33.37
CA ARG A 255 -0.29 -31.67 34.53
C ARG A 255 -0.10 -30.89 35.83
N ARG A 256 -1.13 -30.90 36.68
CA ARG A 256 -1.09 -30.37 38.05
C ARG A 256 -0.91 -31.49 39.07
N GLU A 257 -0.78 -31.12 40.34
CA GLU A 257 -0.84 -32.05 41.48
C GLU A 257 -2.09 -32.94 41.38
N ASN A 258 -1.94 -34.23 41.71
CA ASN A 258 -2.96 -35.29 41.57
C ASN A 258 -3.30 -35.73 40.13
N ASP A 259 -2.37 -35.59 39.18
CA ASP A 259 -2.51 -36.06 37.78
C ASP A 259 -3.77 -35.50 37.08
N ILE A 260 -4.08 -34.24 37.40
CA ILE A 260 -5.18 -33.50 36.82
C ILE A 260 -4.66 -32.70 35.62
N VAL A 261 -5.30 -32.87 34.46
CA VAL A 261 -5.00 -32.10 33.24
C VAL A 261 -6.24 -31.30 32.85
N VAL A 262 -6.06 -30.00 32.66
CA VAL A 262 -7.10 -29.09 32.16
C VAL A 262 -6.81 -28.77 30.70
N CYS A 263 -7.75 -29.08 29.81
CA CYS A 263 -7.60 -28.74 28.41
C CYS A 263 -7.76 -27.22 28.21
N PRO A 264 -6.75 -26.50 27.70
CA PRO A 264 -6.80 -25.04 27.54
C PRO A 264 -7.74 -24.56 26.43
N LYS A 265 -8.32 -25.49 25.64
CA LYS A 265 -9.26 -25.16 24.55
C LYS A 265 -10.72 -25.33 24.93
N THR A 266 -11.04 -26.41 25.61
CA THR A 266 -12.42 -26.72 26.00
C THR A 266 -12.70 -26.41 27.47
N ASN A 267 -11.65 -26.17 28.27
CA ASN A 267 -11.69 -26.11 29.74
C ASN A 267 -12.12 -27.41 30.42
N ASP A 268 -12.15 -28.53 29.69
CA ASP A 268 -12.44 -29.84 30.27
C ASP A 268 -11.33 -30.23 31.24
N THR A 269 -11.72 -30.74 32.41
CA THR A 269 -10.79 -31.20 33.45
C THR A 269 -10.83 -32.72 33.51
N PHE A 270 -9.68 -33.37 33.35
CA PHE A 270 -9.54 -34.81 33.43
C PHE A 270 -8.68 -35.19 34.62
N ARG A 271 -9.15 -36.15 35.44
CA ARG A 271 -8.38 -36.78 36.50
C ARG A 271 -7.82 -38.10 35.97
N SER A 272 -6.50 -38.26 35.98
CA SER A 272 -5.81 -39.40 35.39
C SER A 272 -6.28 -39.74 33.97
N PRO A 273 -6.19 -38.78 33.02
CA PRO A 273 -6.62 -39.00 31.65
C PRO A 273 -5.83 -40.13 30.97
N LYS A 274 -6.52 -40.97 30.21
CA LYS A 274 -5.88 -41.84 29.21
C LYS A 274 -5.42 -40.96 28.04
N ILE A 275 -4.10 -40.77 27.92
CA ILE A 275 -3.49 -39.95 26.87
C ILE A 275 -2.88 -40.88 25.83
N GLU A 276 -3.30 -40.74 24.58
CA GLU A 276 -2.89 -41.63 23.50
C GLU A 276 -1.91 -40.94 22.55
N LYS A 277 -0.87 -41.65 22.13
CA LYS A 277 0.06 -41.15 21.11
C LYS A 277 -0.62 -41.21 19.75
N VAL A 278 -0.56 -40.09 19.01
CA VAL A 278 -1.07 -40.00 17.64
C VAL A 278 0.06 -40.24 16.65
N PHE A 279 -0.23 -40.91 15.55
CA PHE A 279 0.69 -41.02 14.41
C PHE A 279 0.15 -40.19 13.27
N VAL A 280 1.01 -39.33 12.71
CA VAL A 280 0.69 -38.48 11.56
C VAL A 280 1.50 -39.06 10.42
N MET A 281 0.82 -39.69 9.46
CA MET A 281 1.40 -40.22 8.23
C MET A 281 1.51 -39.13 7.17
#